data_AF-A0A1V6TNL2-F1
#
_entry.id   AF-A0A1V6TNL2-F1
#
_cell.length_a   1.000
_cell.length_b   1.000
_cell.length_c   1.000
_cell.angle_alpha   90.00
_cell.angle_beta   90.00
_cell.angle_gamma   90.00
#
_symmetry.space_group_name_H-M   'P 1'
#
loop_
_entity.id
_entity.type
_entity.pdbx_description
1 polymer ?
#
loop_
_entity_poly.entity_id
_entity_poly.type
_entity_poly.pdbx_seq_one_letter_code
_entity_poly.pdbx_strand_id
1 'polypeptide(L)'
;MTRIQPAAETIEEDWFKKAINTSDIDIFVLTGHNPVKPGIPKAESTFPLLMETLRKARPEIPVQGFGGHTHRRDFHVYDEKSSAIESGKYCDTVGWISLDGISSKSLSSRATEPELSSTPDNDADLATLDDTTCPKNKTFNMDLTRRYLDWNRLTFSYHASGSQDQFNTTSGLNVSQQIDDARNSQNLTHVYGCAPRTYCISCKPSGDEGNVYTLVKTAAAATVVDPNRASKSRMIIVNRGAIRYDLVKGPFTVDDSYIVCPYTNTFKYIPDVPYSLASKVLDYMIDQKTRRKRSMTVDTISSQLLGYDECDNPSPHNATSLPKPKSLFGRILETDTATPGYTTCDDLGNDGDDTPHSTIPDYPQEPYVQATAQFPSGGEPEKTDLIFSDFLAGRVVSALNSFKPETEYTSSDVTLYLPTNFTTNNFIPSYASMAWQDNIDNCKIEE
;
A
#
# COMPACT_ATOMS: atom_id res chain seq x y z
N MET A 1 -18.53 6.83 -18.09
CA MET A 1 -18.94 6.51 -16.71
C MET A 1 -18.76 5.02 -16.52
N THR A 2 -17.75 4.60 -15.76
CA THR A 2 -17.56 3.19 -15.41
C THR A 2 -18.62 2.81 -14.39
N ARG A 3 -19.30 1.67 -14.59
CA ARG A 3 -20.24 1.11 -13.61
C ARG A 3 -19.57 -0.05 -12.92
N ILE A 4 -19.59 -0.05 -11.59
CA ILE A 4 -19.13 -1.16 -10.76
C ILE A 4 -20.39 -1.87 -10.26
N GLN A 5 -20.50 -3.17 -10.55
CA GLN A 5 -21.57 -4.02 -10.05
C GLN A 5 -21.02 -4.82 -8.86
N PRO A 6 -21.68 -4.82 -7.69
CA PRO A 6 -21.28 -5.65 -6.56
C PRO A 6 -21.21 -7.13 -6.95
N ALA A 7 -20.23 -7.87 -6.43
CA ALA A 7 -20.11 -9.31 -6.70
C ALA A 7 -21.38 -10.09 -6.29
N ALA A 8 -22.04 -9.66 -5.20
CA ALA A 8 -23.29 -10.27 -4.75
C ALA A 8 -24.44 -10.17 -5.76
N GLU A 9 -24.43 -9.16 -6.63
CA GLU A 9 -25.37 -9.07 -7.75
C GLU A 9 -24.84 -9.83 -8.96
N THR A 10 -23.53 -9.77 -9.20
CA THR A 10 -22.87 -10.43 -10.33
C THR A 10 -23.08 -11.94 -10.33
N ILE A 11 -23.00 -12.59 -9.16
CA ILE A 11 -23.20 -14.05 -9.05
C ILE A 11 -24.63 -14.50 -9.40
N GLU A 12 -25.59 -13.58 -9.40
CA GLU A 12 -26.97 -13.85 -9.78
C GLU A 12 -27.23 -13.75 -11.28
N GLU A 13 -26.29 -13.16 -12.04
CA GLU A 13 -26.44 -12.96 -13.47
C GLU A 13 -26.36 -14.27 -14.27
N ASP A 14 -27.18 -14.37 -15.32
CA ASP A 14 -27.22 -15.56 -16.19
C ASP A 14 -25.88 -15.87 -16.84
N TRP A 15 -25.12 -14.82 -17.20
CA TRP A 15 -23.81 -14.99 -17.83
C TRP A 15 -22.79 -15.61 -16.85
N PHE A 16 -22.84 -15.25 -15.57
CA PHE A 16 -21.96 -15.79 -14.54
C PHE A 16 -22.31 -17.26 -14.27
N LYS A 17 -23.62 -17.53 -14.07
CA LYS A 17 -24.15 -18.90 -13.90
C LYS A 17 -23.79 -19.78 -15.10
N LYS A 18 -23.83 -19.25 -16.32
CA LYS A 18 -23.38 -19.98 -17.51
C LYS A 18 -21.87 -20.24 -17.51
N ALA A 19 -21.06 -19.24 -17.16
CA ALA A 19 -19.60 -19.35 -17.16
C ALA A 19 -19.09 -20.43 -16.19
N ILE A 20 -19.60 -20.47 -14.95
CA ILE A 20 -19.16 -21.46 -13.95
C ILE A 20 -19.61 -22.90 -14.27
N ASN A 21 -20.65 -23.05 -15.10
CA ASN A 21 -21.15 -24.34 -15.59
C ASN A 21 -20.49 -24.77 -16.91
N THR A 22 -19.45 -24.07 -17.38
CA THR A 22 -18.66 -24.50 -18.54
C THR A 22 -18.10 -25.91 -18.29
N SER A 23 -18.24 -26.77 -19.29
CA SER A 23 -17.71 -28.14 -19.29
C SER A 23 -16.24 -28.13 -19.68
N ASP A 24 -15.51 -29.19 -19.32
CA ASP A 24 -14.11 -29.41 -19.74
C ASP A 24 -13.14 -28.28 -19.31
N ILE A 25 -13.19 -27.92 -18.03
CA ILE A 25 -12.19 -27.07 -17.38
C ILE A 25 -11.51 -27.85 -16.25
N ASP A 26 -10.21 -27.61 -16.07
CA ASP A 26 -9.42 -28.28 -15.03
C ASP A 26 -9.13 -27.37 -13.83
N ILE A 27 -9.28 -26.05 -13.98
CA ILE A 27 -9.05 -25.04 -12.94
C ILE A 27 -9.86 -23.77 -13.21
N PHE A 28 -10.30 -23.09 -12.15
CA PHE A 28 -10.73 -21.69 -12.21
C PHE A 28 -9.60 -20.75 -11.82
N VAL A 29 -9.44 -19.66 -12.57
CA VAL A 29 -8.55 -18.55 -12.20
C VAL A 29 -9.41 -17.33 -11.91
N LEU A 30 -9.36 -16.83 -10.68
CA LEU A 30 -10.07 -15.63 -10.25
C LEU A 30 -9.08 -14.48 -10.06
N THR A 31 -9.19 -13.44 -10.87
CA THR A 31 -8.39 -12.21 -10.71
C THR A 31 -9.28 -11.09 -10.21
N GLY A 32 -8.80 -10.29 -9.25
CA GLY A 32 -9.57 -9.14 -8.78
C GLY A 32 -8.71 -8.14 -8.02
N HIS A 33 -8.99 -6.85 -8.18
CA HIS A 33 -8.41 -5.81 -7.32
C HIS A 33 -9.15 -5.79 -5.98
N ASN A 34 -9.11 -6.90 -5.23
CA ASN A 34 -9.82 -7.10 -3.98
C ASN A 34 -8.89 -7.88 -3.01
N PRO A 35 -8.94 -7.58 -1.70
CA PRO A 35 -8.20 -8.33 -0.71
C PRO A 35 -8.56 -9.82 -0.69
N VAL A 36 -7.58 -10.71 -0.55
CA VAL A 36 -7.82 -12.17 -0.59
C VAL A 36 -8.23 -12.75 0.76
N LYS A 37 -7.94 -12.07 1.88
CA LYS A 37 -8.18 -12.62 3.22
C LYS A 37 -9.65 -12.47 3.64
N PRO A 38 -10.29 -13.50 4.21
CA PRO A 38 -11.60 -13.40 4.84
C PRO A 38 -11.60 -12.49 6.08
N GLY A 39 -12.79 -12.16 6.56
CA GLY A 39 -12.96 -11.28 7.74
C GLY A 39 -12.94 -9.80 7.40
N ILE A 40 -12.42 -9.42 6.23
CA ILE A 40 -12.49 -8.06 5.69
C ILE A 40 -13.97 -7.70 5.40
N PRO A 41 -14.45 -6.50 5.79
CA PRO A 41 -15.82 -6.07 5.53
C PRO A 41 -16.22 -6.27 4.07
N LYS A 42 -17.47 -6.70 3.82
CA LYS A 42 -17.98 -6.92 2.45
C LYS A 42 -17.94 -5.68 1.55
N ALA A 43 -17.90 -4.49 2.16
CA ALA A 43 -17.72 -3.23 1.44
C ALA A 43 -16.28 -3.03 0.90
N GLU A 44 -15.34 -3.88 1.32
CA GLU A 44 -13.90 -3.74 1.05
C GLU A 44 -13.33 -4.97 0.34
N SER A 45 -13.86 -6.17 0.61
CA SER A 45 -13.58 -7.35 -0.20
C SER A 45 -14.82 -8.17 -0.50
N THR A 46 -14.98 -8.49 -1.77
CA THR A 46 -15.92 -9.51 -2.26
C THR A 46 -15.22 -10.76 -2.77
N PHE A 47 -13.89 -10.82 -2.65
CA PHE A 47 -13.09 -11.96 -3.11
C PHE A 47 -13.50 -13.27 -2.42
N PRO A 48 -13.69 -13.31 -1.08
CA PRO A 48 -14.11 -14.53 -0.41
C PRO A 48 -15.48 -15.03 -0.89
N LEU A 49 -16.41 -14.13 -1.20
CA LEU A 49 -17.73 -14.50 -1.73
C LEU A 49 -17.62 -15.21 -3.08
N LEU A 50 -16.76 -14.71 -3.97
CA LEU A 50 -16.55 -15.31 -5.30
C LEU A 50 -15.84 -16.66 -5.20
N MET A 51 -14.82 -16.76 -4.35
CA MET A 51 -14.12 -18.02 -4.06
C MET A 51 -15.10 -19.08 -3.54
N GLU A 52 -15.91 -18.75 -2.52
CA GLU A 52 -16.94 -19.64 -1.96
C GLU A 52 -17.97 -20.04 -3.02
N THR A 53 -18.43 -19.09 -3.84
CA THR A 53 -19.43 -19.35 -4.89
C THR A 53 -18.92 -20.36 -5.92
N LEU A 54 -17.67 -20.19 -6.40
CA LEU A 54 -17.05 -21.10 -7.35
C LEU A 54 -16.89 -22.51 -6.75
N ARG A 55 -16.37 -22.58 -5.52
CA ARG A 55 -16.15 -23.86 -4.81
C ARG A 55 -17.45 -24.58 -4.49
N LYS A 56 -18.52 -23.87 -4.16
CA LYS A 56 -19.85 -24.45 -3.95
C LYS A 56 -20.46 -24.97 -5.25
N ALA A 57 -20.28 -24.26 -6.36
CA ALA A 57 -20.83 -24.66 -7.65
C ALA A 57 -20.09 -25.86 -8.26
N ARG A 58 -18.76 -25.92 -8.10
CA ARG A 58 -17.88 -26.96 -8.68
C ARG A 58 -16.87 -27.48 -7.65
N PRO A 59 -17.29 -28.25 -6.63
CA PRO A 59 -16.43 -28.71 -5.54
C PRO A 59 -15.25 -29.57 -5.99
N GLU A 60 -15.31 -30.17 -7.17
CA GLU A 60 -14.26 -30.99 -7.74
C GLU A 60 -13.11 -30.18 -8.35
N ILE A 61 -13.37 -28.94 -8.80
CA ILE A 61 -12.46 -28.11 -9.61
C ILE A 61 -11.71 -27.11 -8.73
N PRO A 62 -10.36 -27.08 -8.76
CA PRO A 62 -9.59 -26.14 -7.98
C PRO A 62 -9.80 -24.68 -8.42
N VAL A 63 -9.58 -23.75 -7.50
CA VAL A 63 -9.69 -22.30 -7.76
C VAL A 63 -8.42 -21.60 -7.28
N GLN A 64 -7.73 -20.92 -8.19
CA GLN A 64 -6.60 -20.05 -7.85
C GLN A 64 -6.98 -18.58 -7.97
N GLY A 65 -6.83 -17.84 -6.88
CA GLY A 65 -7.06 -16.42 -6.80
C GLY A 65 -5.80 -15.56 -6.95
N PHE A 66 -5.94 -14.42 -7.61
CA PHE A 66 -4.95 -13.33 -7.66
C PHE A 66 -5.64 -12.04 -7.24
N GLY A 67 -5.40 -11.63 -5.99
CA GLY A 67 -6.01 -10.46 -5.37
C GLY A 67 -5.07 -9.25 -5.32
N GLY A 68 -5.47 -8.25 -4.52
CA GLY A 68 -4.67 -7.06 -4.26
C GLY A 68 -5.44 -6.05 -3.43
N HIS A 69 -5.30 -4.76 -3.74
CA HIS A 69 -5.92 -3.62 -3.03
C HIS A 69 -5.30 -3.28 -1.66
N THR A 70 -4.90 -4.27 -0.85
CA THR A 70 -4.35 -4.00 0.49
C THR A 70 -2.88 -3.58 0.51
N HIS A 71 -2.18 -3.74 -0.63
CA HIS A 71 -0.77 -3.43 -0.79
C HIS A 71 0.17 -4.33 0.06
N ARG A 72 -0.22 -5.59 0.30
CA ARG A 72 0.53 -6.56 1.13
C ARG A 72 1.00 -7.78 0.34
N ARG A 73 2.08 -8.40 0.80
CA ARG A 73 2.39 -9.81 0.52
C ARG A 73 1.47 -10.64 1.42
N ASP A 74 0.60 -11.45 0.84
CA ASP A 74 -0.29 -12.32 1.60
C ASP A 74 -0.66 -13.56 0.79
N PHE A 75 -1.00 -14.65 1.48
CA PHE A 75 -1.45 -15.90 0.90
C PHE A 75 -2.51 -16.52 1.77
N HIS A 76 -3.63 -16.90 1.17
CA HIS A 76 -4.75 -17.49 1.89
C HIS A 76 -5.18 -18.81 1.29
N VAL A 77 -5.38 -19.82 2.15
CA VAL A 77 -5.94 -21.12 1.80
C VAL A 77 -7.40 -21.18 2.27
N TYR A 78 -8.31 -21.20 1.30
CA TYR A 78 -9.75 -21.22 1.52
C TYR A 78 -10.24 -22.63 1.89
N ASP A 79 -9.80 -23.62 1.12
CA ASP A 79 -10.07 -25.04 1.33
C ASP A 79 -8.95 -25.88 0.70
N GLU A 80 -9.08 -27.20 0.74
CA GLU A 80 -8.06 -28.14 0.26
C GLU A 80 -7.81 -28.09 -1.27
N LYS A 81 -8.57 -27.29 -2.03
CA LYS A 81 -8.42 -27.12 -3.49
C LYS A 81 -8.47 -25.66 -3.94
N SER A 82 -8.48 -24.70 -3.03
CA SER A 82 -8.53 -23.29 -3.40
C SER A 82 -7.70 -22.38 -2.50
N SER A 83 -6.98 -21.49 -3.17
CA SER A 83 -6.08 -20.56 -2.51
C SER A 83 -6.00 -19.25 -3.30
N ALA A 84 -5.42 -18.21 -2.71
CA ALA A 84 -5.25 -16.92 -3.36
C ALA A 84 -4.01 -16.18 -2.85
N ILE A 85 -3.38 -15.41 -3.73
CA ILE A 85 -2.16 -14.62 -3.43
C ILE A 85 -2.41 -13.11 -3.61
N GLU A 86 -1.83 -12.29 -2.72
CA GLU A 86 -1.60 -10.85 -2.92
C GLU A 86 -0.11 -10.57 -3.06
N SER A 87 0.26 -9.75 -4.05
CA SER A 87 1.64 -9.58 -4.49
C SER A 87 2.23 -8.21 -4.16
N GLY A 88 1.97 -7.69 -2.97
CA GLY A 88 2.56 -6.45 -2.49
C GLY A 88 2.03 -5.20 -3.20
N LYS A 89 2.94 -4.25 -3.48
CA LYS A 89 2.64 -2.94 -4.05
C LYS A 89 3.83 -2.40 -4.85
N TYR A 90 3.58 -1.33 -5.61
CA TYR A 90 4.58 -0.39 -6.14
C TYR A 90 5.73 -0.96 -6.96
N CYS A 91 5.57 -2.17 -7.52
CA CYS A 91 6.66 -2.92 -8.12
C CYS A 91 7.79 -3.19 -7.11
N ASP A 92 7.47 -3.44 -5.84
CA ASP A 92 8.42 -3.93 -4.83
C ASP A 92 8.45 -5.47 -4.82
N THR A 93 7.46 -6.13 -5.44
CA THR A 93 7.24 -7.58 -5.35
C THR A 93 6.70 -8.16 -6.65
N VAL A 94 7.24 -9.32 -7.05
CA VAL A 94 6.58 -10.26 -7.97
C VAL A 94 6.05 -11.44 -7.17
N GLY A 95 4.73 -11.64 -7.17
CA GLY A 95 4.14 -12.85 -6.59
C GLY A 95 4.28 -14.02 -7.55
N TRP A 96 4.68 -15.17 -7.02
CA TRP A 96 4.87 -16.41 -7.76
C TRP A 96 4.10 -17.54 -7.08
N ILE A 97 3.48 -18.40 -7.90
CA ILE A 97 2.79 -19.59 -7.43
C ILE A 97 2.97 -20.74 -8.42
N SER A 98 3.15 -21.95 -7.90
CA SER A 98 3.05 -23.20 -8.65
C SER A 98 2.04 -24.13 -8.01
N LEU A 99 1.26 -24.78 -8.86
CA LEU A 99 0.26 -25.78 -8.50
C LEU A 99 0.51 -27.04 -9.34
N ASP A 100 0.82 -28.15 -8.69
CA ASP A 100 0.95 -29.46 -9.33
C ASP A 100 -0.05 -30.47 -8.76
N GLY A 101 -0.45 -31.45 -9.59
CA GLY A 101 -1.50 -32.42 -9.25
C GLY A 101 -2.92 -32.03 -9.66
N ILE A 102 -3.08 -31.03 -10.56
CA ILE A 102 -4.39 -30.71 -11.15
C ILE A 102 -4.84 -31.89 -12.02
N SER A 103 -5.97 -32.50 -11.65
CA SER A 103 -6.56 -33.61 -12.41
C SER A 103 -7.05 -33.11 -13.77
N SER A 104 -6.38 -33.51 -14.84
CA SER A 104 -6.81 -33.21 -16.22
C SER A 104 -7.28 -34.47 -16.95
N LYS A 105 -8.25 -34.32 -17.84
CA LYS A 105 -8.56 -35.40 -18.79
C LYS A 105 -7.36 -35.52 -19.73
N SER A 106 -6.72 -36.69 -19.75
CA SER A 106 -5.56 -36.98 -20.62
C SER A 106 -5.80 -36.53 -22.05
N LEU A 107 -5.21 -35.39 -22.44
CA LEU A 107 -4.98 -35.09 -23.86
C LEU A 107 -4.02 -36.15 -24.37
N SER A 108 -4.43 -36.93 -25.37
CA SER A 108 -3.68 -38.02 -26.00
C SER A 108 -2.41 -37.58 -26.75
N SER A 109 -1.84 -36.43 -26.41
CA SER A 109 -0.56 -35.95 -26.92
C SER A 109 0.04 -34.93 -25.95
N ARG A 110 0.54 -35.36 -24.79
CA ARG A 110 1.48 -34.52 -24.05
C ARG A 110 2.79 -34.55 -24.84
N ALA A 111 3.21 -33.40 -25.37
CA ALA A 111 4.59 -33.22 -25.79
C ALA A 111 5.49 -33.63 -24.62
N THR A 112 6.54 -34.38 -24.92
CA THR A 112 7.54 -34.89 -23.97
C THR A 112 7.76 -33.88 -22.84
N GLU A 113 7.44 -34.29 -21.61
CA GLU A 113 7.82 -33.52 -20.44
C GLU A 113 9.33 -33.23 -20.55
N PRO A 114 9.78 -31.97 -20.43
CA PRO A 114 11.19 -31.74 -20.23
C PRO A 114 11.58 -32.51 -18.97
N GLU A 115 12.61 -33.35 -19.05
CA GLU A 115 13.16 -34.05 -17.89
C GLU A 115 13.41 -33.00 -16.80
N LEU A 116 12.56 -33.00 -15.77
CA LEU A 116 12.85 -32.31 -14.54
C LEU A 116 14.05 -33.07 -13.98
N SER A 117 15.25 -32.52 -14.18
CA SER A 117 16.43 -33.02 -13.47
C SER A 117 16.03 -33.06 -12.01
N SER A 118 16.05 -34.25 -11.42
CA SER A 118 15.79 -34.52 -10.01
C SER A 118 16.14 -33.28 -9.20
N THR A 119 15.13 -32.71 -8.54
CA THR A 119 15.36 -31.75 -7.45
C THR A 119 16.54 -32.27 -6.65
N PRO A 120 17.59 -31.48 -6.40
CA PRO A 120 18.54 -31.88 -5.38
C PRO A 120 17.69 -32.12 -4.14
N ASP A 121 17.79 -33.33 -3.57
CA ASP A 121 17.45 -33.58 -2.18
C ASP A 121 18.36 -32.67 -1.33
N ASN A 122 18.04 -31.39 -1.32
CA ASN A 122 18.41 -30.48 -0.25
C ASN A 122 17.29 -30.59 0.78
N ASP A 123 17.14 -31.80 1.29
CA ASP A 123 16.71 -32.08 2.67
C ASP A 123 17.83 -31.59 3.62
N ALA A 124 18.32 -30.37 3.37
CA ALA A 124 19.07 -29.64 4.35
C ALA A 124 18.00 -29.20 5.33
N ASP A 125 17.82 -29.99 6.40
CA ASP A 125 17.11 -29.67 7.63
C ASP A 125 16.96 -28.14 7.78
N LEU A 126 15.92 -27.57 7.19
CA LEU A 126 15.41 -26.28 7.56
C LEU A 126 14.76 -26.62 8.89
N ALA A 127 15.55 -26.47 9.95
CA ALA A 127 15.11 -26.67 11.31
C ALA A 127 13.69 -26.13 11.40
N THR A 128 12.72 -27.04 11.54
CA THR A 128 11.35 -26.71 11.90
C THR A 128 11.41 -26.20 13.33
N LEU A 129 11.92 -24.98 13.47
CA LEU A 129 11.52 -24.13 14.56
C LEU A 129 10.04 -23.95 14.31
N ASP A 130 9.26 -24.71 15.07
CA ASP A 130 7.82 -24.57 15.18
C ASP A 130 7.59 -23.15 15.70
N ASP A 131 7.61 -22.19 14.77
CA ASP A 131 7.43 -20.79 15.08
C ASP A 131 5.95 -20.63 15.42
N THR A 132 5.66 -20.73 16.72
CA THR A 132 4.32 -20.62 17.29
C THR A 132 3.62 -19.31 16.90
N THR A 133 4.37 -18.38 16.31
CA THR A 133 3.90 -17.07 15.88
C THR A 133 3.42 -17.01 14.42
N CYS A 134 3.81 -17.96 13.56
CA CYS A 134 3.35 -18.06 12.17
C CYS A 134 3.02 -19.51 11.75
N PRO A 135 1.86 -20.04 12.19
CA PRO A 135 1.60 -21.47 12.09
C PRO A 135 1.14 -21.92 10.70
N LYS A 136 1.72 -23.02 10.20
CA LYS A 136 1.33 -23.71 8.96
C LYS A 136 0.17 -24.69 9.22
N ASN A 137 -1.03 -24.17 9.42
CA ASN A 137 -2.17 -24.98 9.87
C ASN A 137 -3.14 -25.41 8.76
N LYS A 138 -2.80 -25.16 7.49
CA LYS A 138 -3.69 -25.40 6.35
C LYS A 138 -3.15 -26.52 5.47
N THR A 139 -3.98 -27.52 5.23
CA THR A 139 -3.67 -28.63 4.31
C THR A 139 -4.23 -28.33 2.92
N PHE A 140 -3.46 -28.68 1.89
CA PHE A 140 -3.85 -28.54 0.48
C PHE A 140 -3.69 -29.91 -0.21
N ASN A 141 -4.62 -30.28 -1.09
CA ASN A 141 -4.62 -31.60 -1.73
C ASN A 141 -3.61 -31.75 -2.88
N MET A 142 -2.98 -30.64 -3.28
CA MET A 142 -2.06 -30.53 -4.40
C MET A 142 -0.72 -30.00 -3.91
N ASP A 143 0.32 -30.20 -4.71
CA ASP A 143 1.62 -29.61 -4.42
C ASP A 143 1.57 -28.13 -4.76
N LEU A 144 1.60 -27.31 -3.70
CA LEU A 144 1.42 -25.87 -3.76
C LEU A 144 2.67 -25.19 -3.22
N THR A 145 3.26 -24.33 -4.03
CA THR A 145 4.37 -23.45 -3.60
C THR A 145 4.02 -22.01 -3.95
N ARG A 146 4.31 -21.08 -3.03
CA ARG A 146 4.23 -19.64 -3.23
C ARG A 146 5.57 -18.97 -2.94
N ARG A 147 5.89 -17.90 -3.67
CA ARG A 147 7.05 -17.03 -3.41
C ARG A 147 6.71 -15.56 -3.63
N TYR A 148 7.37 -14.69 -2.89
CA TYR A 148 7.40 -13.24 -3.09
C TYR A 148 8.81 -12.83 -3.47
N LEU A 149 9.01 -12.47 -4.73
CA LEU A 149 10.30 -12.10 -5.25
C LEU A 149 10.48 -10.60 -5.12
N ASP A 150 11.58 -10.16 -4.51
CA ASP A 150 11.95 -8.75 -4.53
C ASP A 150 12.14 -8.25 -5.96
N TRP A 151 11.64 -7.05 -6.23
CA TRP A 151 11.76 -6.46 -7.56
C TRP A 151 13.14 -5.85 -7.79
N ASN A 152 14.14 -6.71 -7.99
CA ASN A 152 15.49 -6.27 -8.29
C ASN A 152 16.19 -7.24 -9.26
N ARG A 153 17.26 -6.76 -9.89
CA ARG A 153 18.00 -7.54 -10.90
C ARG A 153 18.67 -8.79 -10.33
N LEU A 154 19.11 -8.76 -9.07
CA LEU A 154 19.75 -9.91 -8.43
C LEU A 154 18.74 -11.04 -8.26
N THR A 155 17.57 -10.74 -7.72
CA THR A 155 16.45 -11.68 -7.58
C THR A 155 16.04 -12.27 -8.93
N PHE A 156 15.82 -11.43 -9.94
CA PHE A 156 15.42 -11.95 -11.25
C PHE A 156 16.50 -12.80 -11.92
N SER A 157 17.78 -12.40 -11.81
CA SER A 157 18.90 -13.18 -12.35
C SER A 157 19.12 -14.49 -11.59
N TYR A 158 18.82 -14.53 -10.29
CA TYR A 158 18.91 -15.75 -9.49
C TYR A 158 17.87 -16.79 -9.95
N HIS A 159 16.60 -16.37 -10.13
CA HIS A 159 15.51 -17.30 -10.47
C HIS A 159 15.41 -17.65 -11.96
N ALA A 160 15.86 -16.79 -12.87
CA ALA A 160 15.81 -17.09 -14.30
C ALA A 160 16.94 -18.07 -14.69
N SER A 161 16.54 -19.29 -15.09
CA SER A 161 17.47 -20.35 -15.49
C SER A 161 18.39 -19.90 -16.65
N GLY A 162 19.70 -20.11 -16.49
CA GLY A 162 20.71 -19.78 -17.50
C GLY A 162 20.98 -18.28 -17.67
N SER A 163 20.46 -17.43 -16.78
CA SER A 163 20.56 -15.96 -16.89
C SER A 163 21.68 -15.35 -16.04
N GLN A 164 22.37 -16.16 -15.23
CA GLN A 164 23.37 -15.70 -14.26
C GLN A 164 24.59 -15.04 -14.93
N ASP A 165 24.92 -15.45 -16.16
CA ASP A 165 26.00 -14.85 -16.96
C ASP A 165 25.50 -13.79 -17.97
N GLN A 166 24.25 -13.89 -18.42
CA GLN A 166 23.66 -12.99 -19.42
C GLN A 166 22.16 -12.77 -19.14
N PHE A 167 21.85 -11.80 -18.28
CA PHE A 167 20.47 -11.49 -17.89
C PHE A 167 19.76 -10.52 -18.85
N ASN A 168 20.50 -9.57 -19.43
CA ASN A 168 19.90 -8.52 -20.26
C ASN A 168 19.48 -9.05 -21.64
N THR A 169 18.26 -8.73 -22.05
CA THR A 169 17.79 -8.94 -23.42
C THR A 169 17.77 -7.60 -24.17
N THR A 170 17.93 -7.63 -25.50
CA THR A 170 17.81 -6.42 -26.34
C THR A 170 16.45 -5.74 -26.17
N SER A 171 15.38 -6.53 -26.05
CA SER A 171 14.03 -6.00 -25.80
C SER A 171 13.94 -5.30 -24.45
N GLY A 172 14.48 -5.92 -23.38
CA GLY A 172 14.49 -5.32 -22.04
C GLY A 172 15.25 -4.01 -21.99
N LEU A 173 16.44 -3.93 -22.60
CA LEU A 173 17.22 -2.70 -22.68
C LEU A 173 16.50 -1.60 -23.47
N ASN A 174 15.80 -1.96 -24.54
CA ASN A 174 14.99 -1.00 -25.30
C ASN A 174 13.82 -0.45 -24.47
N VAL A 175 13.16 -1.28 -23.64
CA VAL A 175 12.12 -0.84 -22.71
C VAL A 175 12.71 0.08 -21.63
N SER A 176 13.87 -0.24 -21.07
CA SER A 176 14.56 0.64 -20.11
C SER A 176 14.85 2.01 -20.71
N GLN A 177 15.38 2.07 -21.94
CA GLN A 177 15.63 3.34 -22.62
C GLN A 177 14.34 4.14 -22.85
N GLN A 178 13.24 3.49 -23.22
CA GLN A 178 11.95 4.16 -23.40
C GLN A 178 11.42 4.77 -22.08
N ILE A 179 11.62 4.09 -20.95
CA ILE A 179 11.26 4.63 -19.64
C ILE A 179 12.12 5.86 -19.33
N ASP A 180 13.43 5.79 -19.54
CA ASP A 180 14.34 6.92 -19.31
C ASP A 180 13.99 8.13 -20.18
N ASP A 181 13.73 7.91 -21.48
CA ASP A 181 13.32 8.96 -22.41
C ASP A 181 11.99 9.60 -21.99
N ALA A 182 11.03 8.78 -21.55
CA ALA A 182 9.74 9.27 -21.06
C ALA A 182 9.91 10.15 -19.81
N ARG A 183 10.71 9.72 -18.83
CA ARG A 183 11.01 10.49 -17.60
C ARG A 183 11.64 11.84 -17.91
N ASN A 184 12.61 11.85 -18.83
CA ASN A 184 13.30 13.06 -19.27
C ASN A 184 12.34 14.01 -20.01
N SER A 185 11.52 13.48 -20.93
CA SER A 185 10.56 14.30 -21.70
C SER A 185 9.51 14.99 -20.84
N GLN A 186 9.18 14.40 -19.68
CA GLN A 186 8.22 14.93 -18.71
C GLN A 186 8.89 15.77 -17.60
N ASN A 187 10.22 15.96 -17.67
CA ASN A 187 10.99 16.70 -16.68
C ASN A 187 10.82 16.17 -15.24
N LEU A 188 10.64 14.86 -15.09
CA LEU A 188 10.41 14.22 -13.79
C LEU A 188 11.64 14.33 -12.86
N THR A 189 12.82 14.54 -13.42
CA THR A 189 14.09 14.67 -12.68
C THR A 189 14.38 16.09 -12.19
N HIS A 190 13.50 17.06 -12.46
CA HIS A 190 13.66 18.42 -11.95
C HIS A 190 13.57 18.44 -10.42
N VAL A 191 14.54 19.08 -9.77
CA VAL A 191 14.68 19.11 -8.31
C VAL A 191 13.99 20.34 -7.73
N TYR A 192 13.04 20.12 -6.81
CA TYR A 192 12.42 21.19 -6.01
C TYR A 192 13.30 21.64 -4.84
N GLY A 193 14.06 20.71 -4.25
CA GLY A 193 14.96 21.00 -3.12
C GLY A 193 15.72 19.77 -2.65
N CYS A 194 16.60 19.93 -1.67
CA CYS A 194 17.39 18.86 -1.05
C CYS A 194 16.82 18.50 0.33
N ALA A 195 16.05 17.42 0.42
CA ALA A 195 15.46 16.97 1.66
C ALA A 195 16.57 16.63 2.69
N PRO A 196 16.52 17.22 3.90
CA PRO A 196 17.63 17.10 4.86
C PRO A 196 17.68 15.73 5.56
N ARG A 197 16.59 14.96 5.49
CA ARG A 197 16.44 13.64 6.12
C ARG A 197 15.37 12.82 5.42
N THR A 198 15.36 11.52 5.71
CA THR A 198 14.26 10.63 5.35
C THR A 198 13.10 10.83 6.33
N TYR A 199 11.91 10.97 5.78
CA TYR A 199 10.65 11.04 6.48
C TYR A 199 9.80 9.83 6.10
N CYS A 200 9.67 8.87 7.00
CA CYS A 200 8.95 7.64 6.73
C CYS A 200 7.51 7.69 7.22
N ILE A 201 6.64 6.90 6.57
CA ILE A 201 5.22 6.79 6.89
C ILE A 201 5.01 6.16 8.26
N SER A 202 5.69 5.03 8.53
CA SER A 202 5.41 4.25 9.73
C SER A 202 6.65 3.74 10.45
N CYS A 203 7.87 3.97 9.96
CA CYS A 203 9.09 3.55 10.66
C CYS A 203 9.45 4.42 11.89
N LYS A 204 8.67 5.48 12.15
CA LYS A 204 8.82 6.39 13.29
C LYS A 204 7.47 6.67 13.95
N PRO A 205 7.42 6.84 15.28
CA PRO A 205 6.19 7.18 16.00
C PRO A 205 5.68 8.58 15.62
N SER A 206 4.39 8.82 15.86
CA SER A 206 3.76 10.13 15.64
C SER A 206 4.46 11.23 16.43
N GLY A 207 4.75 12.36 15.78
CA GLY A 207 5.42 13.52 16.38
C GLY A 207 6.95 13.51 16.28
N ASP A 208 7.57 12.38 15.90
CA ASP A 208 9.00 12.32 15.59
C ASP A 208 9.33 13.19 14.36
N GLU A 209 10.51 13.81 14.33
CA GLU A 209 10.93 14.66 13.22
C GLU A 209 11.16 13.88 11.91
N GLY A 210 11.45 12.58 11.99
CA GLY A 210 11.57 11.66 10.85
C GLY A 210 10.25 11.00 10.45
N ASN A 211 9.12 11.36 11.08
CA ASN A 211 7.81 10.91 10.67
C ASN A 211 7.25 11.85 9.58
N VAL A 212 6.79 11.28 8.46
CA VAL A 212 6.28 12.08 7.32
C VAL A 212 5.07 12.94 7.69
N TYR A 213 4.24 12.52 8.64
CA TYR A 213 3.09 13.31 9.05
C TYR A 213 3.45 14.51 9.93
N THR A 214 4.62 14.49 10.58
CA THR A 214 5.20 15.69 11.20
C THR A 214 5.60 16.70 10.11
N LEU A 215 6.24 16.24 9.03
CA LEU A 215 6.54 17.08 7.87
C LEU A 215 5.26 17.62 7.21
N VAL A 216 4.23 16.80 7.04
CA VAL A 216 2.95 17.22 6.44
C VAL A 216 2.34 18.38 7.22
N LYS A 217 2.35 18.32 8.56
CA LYS A 217 1.85 19.43 9.39
C LYS A 217 2.64 20.72 9.12
N THR A 218 3.97 20.64 9.14
CA THR A 218 4.86 21.78 8.89
C THR A 218 4.68 22.37 7.50
N ALA A 219 4.67 21.53 6.47
CA ALA A 219 4.52 21.94 5.08
C ALA A 219 3.13 22.54 4.82
N ALA A 220 2.07 21.92 5.33
CA ALA A 220 0.71 22.44 5.18
C ALA A 220 0.53 23.79 5.87
N ALA A 221 1.03 23.95 7.11
CA ALA A 221 0.98 25.22 7.84
C ALA A 221 1.70 26.37 7.11
N ALA A 222 2.81 26.05 6.42
CA ALA A 222 3.61 27.03 5.69
C ALA A 222 3.03 27.41 4.33
N THR A 223 2.38 26.48 3.62
CA THR A 223 2.07 26.63 2.19
C THR A 223 0.58 26.67 1.85
N VAL A 224 -0.30 26.10 2.67
CA VAL A 224 -1.76 26.14 2.45
C VAL A 224 -2.29 27.46 3.00
N VAL A 225 -2.08 28.54 2.23
CA VAL A 225 -2.32 29.92 2.66
C VAL A 225 -3.07 30.71 1.59
N ASP A 226 -4.32 31.09 1.85
CA ASP A 226 -4.99 32.16 1.10
C ASP A 226 -4.39 33.51 1.54
N PRO A 227 -3.78 34.30 0.64
CA PRO A 227 -3.22 35.61 0.97
C PRO A 227 -4.22 36.56 1.64
N ASN A 228 -5.52 36.49 1.28
CA ASN A 228 -6.55 37.35 1.86
C ASN A 228 -6.94 36.94 3.28
N ARG A 229 -6.55 35.74 3.72
CA ARG A 229 -6.83 35.16 5.04
C ARG A 229 -5.55 34.76 5.77
N ALA A 230 -4.39 35.23 5.31
CA ALA A 230 -3.09 34.87 5.85
C ALA A 230 -2.88 35.29 7.31
N SER A 231 -3.64 36.27 7.81
CA SER A 231 -3.61 36.72 9.21
C SER A 231 -4.62 36.00 10.12
N LYS A 232 -5.46 35.11 9.58
CA LYS A 232 -6.46 34.35 10.34
C LYS A 232 -5.83 33.06 10.88
N SER A 233 -6.26 32.64 12.07
CA SER A 233 -5.94 31.32 12.61
C SER A 233 -6.51 30.23 11.71
N ARG A 234 -5.72 29.18 11.48
CA ARG A 234 -6.05 28.10 10.55
C ARG A 234 -5.82 26.73 11.17
N MET A 235 -6.74 25.82 10.93
CA MET A 235 -6.64 24.40 11.24
C MET A 235 -6.81 23.63 9.93
N ILE A 236 -5.75 22.93 9.51
CA ILE A 236 -5.70 22.23 8.22
C ILE A 236 -5.69 20.72 8.48
N ILE A 237 -6.77 20.04 8.12
CA ILE A 237 -6.90 18.59 8.26
C ILE A 237 -6.45 17.91 6.97
N VAL A 238 -5.45 17.04 7.10
CA VAL A 238 -4.92 16.21 6.01
C VAL A 238 -5.15 14.75 6.36
N ASN A 239 -5.71 13.97 5.43
CA ASN A 239 -5.90 12.54 5.63
C ASN A 239 -4.58 11.78 5.43
N ARG A 240 -4.36 10.75 6.26
CA ARG A 240 -3.22 9.83 6.17
C ARG A 240 -3.02 9.30 4.75
N GLY A 241 -4.12 8.84 4.15
CA GLY A 241 -4.13 8.23 2.83
C GLY A 241 -3.68 9.14 1.68
N ALA A 242 -3.51 10.45 1.91
CA ALA A 242 -2.93 11.37 0.92
C ALA A 242 -1.45 11.12 0.68
N ILE A 243 -0.73 10.54 1.65
CA ILE A 243 0.70 10.23 1.58
C ILE A 243 0.88 8.77 1.19
N ARG A 244 1.54 8.51 0.05
CA ARG A 244 1.60 7.19 -0.58
C ARG A 244 2.93 6.48 -0.43
N TYR A 245 4.00 7.24 -0.18
CA TYR A 245 5.35 6.73 0.01
C TYR A 245 6.14 7.59 1.00
N ASP A 246 7.27 7.05 1.44
CA ASP A 246 8.23 7.76 2.26
C ASP A 246 8.90 8.87 1.43
N LEU A 247 9.33 9.94 2.09
CA LEU A 247 10.16 10.97 1.46
C LEU A 247 11.61 10.73 1.87
N VAL A 248 12.44 10.32 0.92
CA VAL A 248 13.84 9.94 1.20
C VAL A 248 14.73 11.20 1.27
N LYS A 249 15.77 11.15 2.10
CA LYS A 249 16.82 12.19 2.13
C LYS A 249 17.47 12.34 0.75
N GLY A 250 17.82 13.57 0.39
CA GLY A 250 18.49 13.87 -0.87
C GLY A 250 17.60 14.66 -1.83
N PRO A 251 17.85 14.60 -3.15
CA PRO A 251 17.11 15.40 -4.12
C PRO A 251 15.62 15.05 -4.09
N PHE A 252 14.77 16.03 -3.82
CA PHE A 252 13.31 15.90 -3.92
C PHE A 252 12.85 16.45 -5.27
N THR A 253 12.44 15.55 -6.16
CA THR A 253 12.15 15.83 -7.56
C THR A 253 10.66 15.99 -7.86
N VAL A 254 10.34 16.36 -9.11
CA VAL A 254 8.99 16.30 -9.66
C VAL A 254 8.41 14.90 -9.51
N ASP A 255 9.18 13.86 -9.80
CA ASP A 255 8.75 12.47 -9.62
C ASP A 255 8.42 12.15 -8.16
N ASP A 256 9.32 12.54 -7.24
CA ASP A 256 9.13 12.30 -5.80
C ASP A 256 7.87 12.98 -5.27
N SER A 257 7.47 14.11 -5.84
CA SER A 257 6.21 14.76 -5.47
C SER A 257 4.99 13.90 -5.77
N TYR A 258 4.98 13.21 -6.92
CA TYR A 258 3.91 12.29 -7.28
C TYR A 258 3.99 10.99 -6.47
N ILE A 259 5.20 10.50 -6.19
CA ILE A 259 5.43 9.30 -5.36
C ILE A 259 4.91 9.53 -3.93
N VAL A 260 5.22 10.68 -3.32
CA VAL A 260 4.84 10.98 -1.94
C VAL A 260 3.37 11.40 -1.83
N CYS A 261 2.88 12.31 -2.67
CA CYS A 261 1.51 12.81 -2.60
C CYS A 261 0.91 13.06 -4.00
N PRO A 262 0.29 12.05 -4.64
CA PRO A 262 -0.15 12.15 -6.03
C PRO A 262 -1.50 12.85 -6.23
N TYR A 263 -2.33 12.95 -5.19
CA TYR A 263 -3.72 13.36 -5.36
C TYR A 263 -3.87 14.84 -5.64
N THR A 264 -4.79 15.18 -6.53
CA THR A 264 -5.11 16.56 -6.91
C THR A 264 -6.41 17.06 -6.26
N ASN A 265 -6.65 16.69 -4.99
CA ASN A 265 -7.83 17.16 -4.28
C ASN A 265 -7.72 18.66 -4.00
N THR A 266 -8.83 19.38 -4.15
CA THR A 266 -8.86 20.82 -3.85
C THR A 266 -8.97 21.07 -2.35
N PHE A 267 -8.43 22.20 -1.88
CA PHE A 267 -8.60 22.63 -0.49
C PHE A 267 -9.90 23.43 -0.37
N LYS A 268 -10.83 22.93 0.45
CA LYS A 268 -12.05 23.62 0.86
C LYS A 268 -11.97 23.99 2.32
N TYR A 269 -12.83 24.90 2.75
CA TYR A 269 -12.90 25.30 4.14
C TYR A 269 -14.28 25.80 4.56
N ILE A 270 -14.46 25.88 5.88
CA ILE A 270 -15.54 26.64 6.51
C ILE A 270 -14.87 27.82 7.25
N PRO A 271 -15.25 29.08 6.92
CA PRO A 271 -14.61 30.26 7.50
C PRO A 271 -15.01 30.49 8.95
N ASP A 272 -14.08 31.03 9.75
CA ASP A 272 -14.34 31.62 11.07
C ASP A 272 -15.18 30.73 12.03
N VAL A 273 -14.92 29.41 12.02
CA VAL A 273 -15.57 28.44 12.92
C VAL A 273 -15.14 28.72 14.36
N PRO A 274 -16.06 28.75 15.35
CA PRO A 274 -15.69 28.86 16.76
C PRO A 274 -14.68 27.77 17.14
N TYR A 275 -13.55 28.15 17.74
CA TYR A 275 -12.48 27.20 18.03
C TYR A 275 -12.93 26.08 18.98
N SER A 276 -13.86 26.38 19.90
CA SER A 276 -14.48 25.41 20.83
C SER A 276 -15.25 24.27 20.14
N LEU A 277 -15.63 24.45 18.88
CA LEU A 277 -16.19 23.43 18.00
C LEU A 277 -15.10 22.82 17.11
N ALA A 278 -14.29 23.67 16.47
CA ALA A 278 -13.26 23.22 15.52
C ALA A 278 -12.26 22.24 16.16
N SER A 279 -11.84 22.49 17.40
CA SER A 279 -10.88 21.65 18.14
C SER A 279 -11.35 20.21 18.36
N LYS A 280 -12.67 19.95 18.30
CA LYS A 280 -13.26 18.62 18.49
C LYS A 280 -13.44 17.83 17.19
N VAL A 281 -13.27 18.49 16.04
CA VAL A 281 -13.54 17.87 14.73
C VAL A 281 -12.57 16.73 14.44
N LEU A 282 -11.27 16.92 14.73
CA LEU A 282 -10.27 15.89 14.48
C LEU A 282 -10.59 14.61 15.27
N ASP A 283 -10.88 14.72 16.56
CA ASP A 283 -11.20 13.58 17.43
C ASP A 283 -12.44 12.83 16.95
N TYR A 284 -13.49 13.57 16.55
CA TYR A 284 -14.69 12.97 15.95
C TYR A 284 -14.36 12.18 14.67
N MET A 285 -13.45 12.71 13.84
CA MET A 285 -13.03 12.05 12.61
C MET A 285 -12.12 10.85 12.86
N ILE A 286 -11.38 10.83 13.97
CA ILE A 286 -10.54 9.69 14.34
C ILE A 286 -11.39 8.54 14.90
N ASP A 287 -12.43 8.83 15.68
CA ASP A 287 -13.30 7.84 16.33
C ASP A 287 -13.83 6.77 15.34
N GLN A 288 -13.52 5.50 15.64
CA GLN A 288 -13.91 4.35 14.83
C GLN A 288 -15.44 4.20 14.71
N LYS A 289 -16.23 4.62 15.70
CA LYS A 289 -17.71 4.54 15.65
C LYS A 289 -18.29 5.42 14.55
N THR A 290 -17.63 6.53 14.23
CA THR A 290 -18.06 7.45 13.16
C THR A 290 -17.59 6.99 11.78
N ARG A 291 -16.54 6.13 11.69
CA ARG A 291 -16.01 5.59 10.43
C ARG A 291 -16.89 4.55 9.74
N ARG A 292 -17.82 3.91 10.46
CA ARG A 292 -18.67 2.80 9.95
C ARG A 292 -19.82 3.25 9.02
N LYS A 293 -20.17 4.54 8.95
CA LYS A 293 -21.25 5.07 8.08
C LYS A 293 -20.74 5.42 6.67
N ARG A 294 -20.26 4.44 5.92
CA ARG A 294 -19.74 4.68 4.55
C ARG A 294 -20.82 4.58 3.49
N SER A 295 -20.84 5.58 2.59
CA SER A 295 -21.48 5.53 1.27
C SER A 295 -20.44 5.02 0.26
N MET A 296 -20.86 4.17 -0.68
CA MET A 296 -20.05 3.48 -1.70
C MET A 296 -19.40 4.41 -2.76
N THR A 297 -19.30 5.71 -2.50
CA THR A 297 -18.99 6.74 -3.52
C THR A 297 -17.56 7.28 -3.45
N VAL A 298 -16.75 6.88 -2.48
CA VAL A 298 -15.36 7.36 -2.33
C VAL A 298 -14.39 6.21 -2.60
N ASP A 299 -14.32 5.82 -3.87
CA ASP A 299 -13.34 4.89 -4.42
C ASP A 299 -11.92 5.50 -4.37
N THR A 300 -10.91 4.64 -4.25
CA THR A 300 -9.43 4.86 -4.33
C THR A 300 -8.63 5.33 -3.11
N ILE A 301 -9.19 6.00 -2.09
CA ILE A 301 -8.42 6.46 -0.89
C ILE A 301 -8.51 5.46 0.28
N SER A 302 -9.33 4.41 0.14
CA SER A 302 -9.74 3.52 1.23
C SER A 302 -8.62 2.60 1.77
N SER A 303 -7.64 2.22 0.94
CA SER A 303 -6.61 1.23 1.33
C SER A 303 -5.72 1.66 2.49
N GLN A 304 -5.66 2.96 2.80
CA GLN A 304 -4.92 3.49 3.96
C GLN A 304 -5.80 4.24 4.97
N LEU A 305 -7.08 4.51 4.72
CA LEU A 305 -7.99 5.00 5.78
C LEU A 305 -8.47 3.87 6.70
N LEU A 306 -8.41 2.65 6.17
CA LEU A 306 -8.62 1.40 6.86
C LEU A 306 -7.26 0.84 7.28
N GLY A 307 -6.65 1.46 8.29
CA GLY A 307 -5.89 0.64 9.22
C GLY A 307 -6.83 -0.46 9.67
N TYR A 308 -6.76 -1.62 9.01
CA TYR A 308 -7.09 -2.85 9.65
C TYR A 308 -6.19 -2.88 10.89
N ASP A 309 -6.83 -3.05 12.04
CA ASP A 309 -6.15 -3.19 13.32
C ASP A 309 -4.96 -4.13 13.15
N GLU A 310 -3.89 -3.76 13.83
CA GLU A 310 -2.81 -4.64 14.28
C GLU A 310 -3.23 -6.11 14.20
N CYS A 311 -2.66 -6.83 13.25
CA CYS A 311 -2.45 -8.25 13.42
C CYS A 311 -0.94 -8.35 13.53
N ASP A 312 -0.49 -8.58 14.77
CA ASP A 312 0.89 -8.78 15.15
C ASP A 312 1.72 -9.34 13.99
N ASN A 313 2.68 -8.56 13.50
CA ASN A 313 3.93 -9.18 13.09
C ASN A 313 4.69 -9.32 14.41
N PRO A 314 4.75 -10.52 15.00
CA PRO A 314 5.48 -10.72 16.23
C PRO A 314 6.94 -10.36 15.94
N SER A 315 7.38 -9.27 16.55
CA SER A 315 8.76 -8.81 16.49
C SER A 315 9.65 -9.92 17.06
N PRO A 316 10.60 -10.50 16.31
CA PRO A 316 11.52 -11.47 16.89
C PRO A 316 12.64 -10.72 17.59
N HIS A 317 12.60 -10.71 18.91
CA HIS A 317 13.82 -10.64 19.70
C HIS A 317 14.58 -11.97 19.60
N ASN A 318 15.90 -11.83 19.53
CA ASN A 318 16.96 -12.83 19.60
C ASN A 318 17.32 -13.53 18.28
N ALA A 319 18.35 -12.97 17.66
CA ALA A 319 19.18 -13.62 16.66
C ALA A 319 19.76 -14.94 17.20
N THR A 320 19.47 -16.03 16.50
CA THR A 320 20.28 -17.25 16.57
C THR A 320 20.53 -17.76 15.15
N SER A 321 21.80 -17.62 14.75
CA SER A 321 22.57 -18.34 13.71
C SER A 321 21.78 -19.02 12.57
N LEU A 322 21.80 -18.36 11.40
CA LEU A 322 21.40 -18.92 10.11
C LEU A 322 22.40 -20.00 9.61
N PRO A 323 21.95 -21.07 8.93
CA PRO A 323 22.81 -22.00 8.24
C PRO A 323 23.49 -21.34 7.04
N LYS A 324 24.80 -21.58 6.87
CA LYS A 324 25.62 -20.95 5.82
C LYS A 324 25.39 -21.59 4.44
N PRO A 325 25.02 -20.84 3.39
CA PRO A 325 25.12 -21.32 2.03
C PRO A 325 26.59 -21.32 1.58
N LYS A 326 27.06 -22.45 1.04
CA LYS A 326 28.36 -22.53 0.37
C LYS A 326 28.21 -22.01 -1.06
N SER A 327 28.76 -20.83 -1.35
CA SER A 327 28.92 -20.32 -2.73
C SER A 327 30.36 -20.47 -3.23
N LEU A 328 30.49 -20.83 -4.51
CA LEU A 328 31.72 -21.13 -5.23
C LEU A 328 32.33 -19.93 -5.98
N PHE A 329 31.79 -18.71 -5.85
CA PHE A 329 32.35 -17.54 -6.56
C PHE A 329 32.26 -16.25 -5.74
N GLY A 330 33.42 -15.55 -5.65
CA GLY A 330 33.53 -14.10 -5.43
C GLY A 330 33.27 -13.60 -4.01
N ARG A 331 34.23 -12.84 -3.45
CA ARG A 331 34.15 -12.20 -2.13
C ARG A 331 32.90 -11.32 -2.01
N ILE A 332 31.88 -11.84 -1.33
CA ILE A 332 30.84 -11.03 -0.70
C ILE A 332 31.51 -10.34 0.49
N LEU A 333 31.44 -9.00 0.56
CA LEU A 333 31.67 -8.30 1.82
C LEU A 333 30.67 -8.88 2.82
N GLU A 334 31.14 -9.64 3.81
CA GLU A 334 30.35 -10.12 4.94
C GLU A 334 29.68 -8.93 5.63
N THR A 335 28.46 -8.60 5.24
CA THR A 335 27.53 -7.90 6.11
C THR A 335 26.68 -8.97 6.76
N ASP A 336 26.99 -9.31 8.02
CA ASP A 336 26.23 -10.26 8.87
C ASP A 336 24.76 -9.83 9.13
N THR A 337 24.32 -8.71 8.55
CA THR A 337 22.99 -8.13 8.73
C THR A 337 22.20 -8.23 7.43
N ALA A 338 21.08 -8.98 7.46
CA ALA A 338 20.09 -8.99 6.39
C ALA A 338 19.60 -7.55 6.10
N THR A 339 19.30 -7.24 4.84
CA THR A 339 18.77 -5.92 4.48
C THR A 339 17.34 -5.76 5.00
N PRO A 340 16.92 -4.54 5.41
CA PRO A 340 15.53 -4.29 5.75
C PRO A 340 14.59 -4.60 4.59
N GLY A 341 13.51 -5.33 4.86
CA GLY A 341 12.55 -5.74 3.84
C GLY A 341 11.35 -6.46 4.44
N TYR A 342 10.59 -7.14 3.58
CA TYR A 342 9.40 -7.87 4.01
C TYR A 342 9.79 -9.17 4.73
N THR A 343 9.13 -9.44 5.86
CA THR A 343 9.14 -10.72 6.56
C THR A 343 7.69 -11.19 6.67
N THR A 344 7.21 -11.87 5.63
CA THR A 344 5.80 -12.19 5.39
C THR A 344 5.40 -13.40 6.21
N CYS A 345 4.27 -13.32 6.91
CA CYS A 345 3.61 -14.45 7.55
C CYS A 345 2.21 -14.64 6.94
N ASP A 346 1.97 -15.82 6.37
CA ASP A 346 0.72 -16.17 5.69
C ASP A 346 0.25 -17.60 6.05
N ASP A 347 -0.81 -18.09 5.41
CA ASP A 347 -1.38 -19.42 5.72
C ASP A 347 -0.42 -20.59 5.45
N LEU A 348 0.66 -20.37 4.68
CA LEU A 348 1.71 -21.35 4.40
C LEU A 348 2.99 -21.08 5.22
N GLY A 349 2.92 -20.19 6.22
CA GLY A 349 4.00 -19.86 7.15
C GLY A 349 4.82 -18.64 6.73
N ASN A 350 6.10 -18.62 7.10
CA ASN A 350 6.99 -17.44 7.00
C ASN A 350 8.15 -17.59 5.99
N ASP A 351 8.08 -18.60 5.11
CA ASP A 351 9.10 -18.93 4.12
C ASP A 351 8.74 -18.45 2.70
N GLY A 352 7.83 -17.49 2.58
CA GLY A 352 7.33 -17.00 1.30
C GLY A 352 8.27 -16.06 0.58
N ASP A 353 8.99 -15.21 1.32
CA ASP A 353 9.92 -14.25 0.71
C ASP A 353 11.13 -14.97 0.11
N ASP A 354 11.60 -14.50 -1.06
CA ASP A 354 12.74 -15.11 -1.75
C ASP A 354 14.09 -14.72 -1.12
N THR A 355 14.13 -13.53 -0.53
CA THR A 355 15.32 -12.93 0.06
C THR A 355 15.12 -12.81 1.58
N PRO A 356 16.07 -13.29 2.40
CA PRO A 356 16.01 -13.08 3.84
C PRO A 356 16.20 -11.60 4.19
N HIS A 357 15.31 -11.05 5.03
CA HIS A 357 15.33 -9.66 5.44
C HIS A 357 15.33 -9.48 6.97
N SER A 358 15.81 -8.32 7.42
CA SER A 358 15.49 -7.82 8.76
C SER A 358 14.15 -7.10 8.74
N THR A 359 13.34 -7.23 9.79
CA THR A 359 12.05 -6.54 9.90
C THR A 359 12.21 -5.02 9.92
N ILE A 360 11.31 -4.32 9.23
CA ILE A 360 11.19 -2.87 9.27
C ILE A 360 10.29 -2.48 10.46
N PRO A 361 10.70 -1.57 11.35
CA PRO A 361 9.81 -1.06 12.40
C PRO A 361 8.52 -0.48 11.82
N ASP A 362 7.38 -0.79 12.44
CA ASP A 362 6.07 -0.28 12.02
C ASP A 362 5.34 0.29 13.24
N TYR A 363 4.99 1.58 13.18
CA TYR A 363 4.28 2.31 14.21
C TYR A 363 2.91 2.75 13.69
N PRO A 364 1.82 2.55 14.47
CA PRO A 364 0.49 2.97 14.06
C PRO A 364 0.43 4.49 13.87
N GLN A 365 -0.24 4.90 12.80
CA GLN A 365 -0.39 6.31 12.42
C GLN A 365 -1.86 6.72 12.43
N GLU A 366 -2.14 7.91 12.92
CA GLU A 366 -3.49 8.47 12.94
C GLU A 366 -4.07 8.60 11.52
N PRO A 367 -5.38 8.37 11.31
CA PRO A 367 -6.03 8.46 10.00
C PRO A 367 -6.04 9.88 9.42
N TYR A 368 -5.83 10.88 10.26
CA TYR A 368 -5.87 12.30 9.96
C TYR A 368 -4.83 13.00 10.82
N VAL A 369 -4.18 13.99 10.23
CA VAL A 369 -3.33 14.93 10.97
C VAL A 369 -3.84 16.34 10.78
N GLN A 370 -3.60 17.16 11.79
CA GLN A 370 -3.98 18.56 11.78
C GLN A 370 -2.73 19.44 11.90
N ALA A 371 -2.58 20.36 10.96
CA ALA A 371 -1.66 21.47 11.07
C ALA A 371 -2.38 22.68 11.67
N THR A 372 -1.68 23.48 12.46
CA THR A 372 -2.15 24.77 12.95
C THR A 372 -1.23 25.87 12.46
N ALA A 373 -1.80 27.03 12.13
CA ALA A 373 -1.02 28.19 11.71
C ALA A 373 -1.70 29.49 12.17
N GLN A 374 -0.88 30.50 12.48
CA GLN A 374 -1.31 31.83 12.91
C GLN A 374 -2.17 31.83 14.18
N PHE A 375 -1.92 30.89 15.09
CA PHE A 375 -2.52 30.90 16.42
C PHE A 375 -1.83 31.99 17.27
N PRO A 376 -2.57 32.65 18.18
CA PRO A 376 -2.01 33.70 19.01
C PRO A 376 -0.96 33.12 19.98
N SER A 377 0.13 33.84 20.21
CA SER A 377 1.29 33.40 21.01
C SER A 377 0.96 33.04 22.47
N GLY A 378 -0.21 33.45 22.96
CA GLY A 378 -0.65 33.31 24.35
C GLY A 378 -1.87 32.41 24.56
N GLY A 379 -2.32 31.65 23.55
CA GLY A 379 -3.44 30.72 23.75
C GLY A 379 -4.18 30.29 22.50
N GLU A 380 -5.44 29.92 22.68
CA GLU A 380 -6.32 29.45 21.63
C GLU A 380 -7.03 30.64 20.96
N PRO A 381 -7.26 30.59 19.64
CA PRO A 381 -8.00 31.64 18.97
C PRO A 381 -9.50 31.57 19.30
N GLU A 382 -10.22 32.68 19.17
CA GLU A 382 -11.69 32.65 19.28
C GLU A 382 -12.31 31.86 18.12
N LYS A 383 -11.79 32.06 16.91
CA LYS A 383 -12.27 31.49 15.65
C LYS A 383 -11.11 31.05 14.77
N THR A 384 -11.35 30.06 13.92
CA THR A 384 -10.36 29.50 13.02
C THR A 384 -11.00 29.13 11.68
N ASP A 385 -10.24 29.26 10.61
CA ASP A 385 -10.60 28.63 9.35
C ASP A 385 -10.32 27.13 9.45
N LEU A 386 -11.35 26.32 9.20
CA LEU A 386 -11.23 24.87 9.19
C LEU A 386 -11.09 24.39 7.75
N ILE A 387 -9.86 24.04 7.37
CA ILE A 387 -9.45 23.72 5.99
C ILE A 387 -9.27 22.21 5.86
N PHE A 388 -9.73 21.64 4.74
CA PHE A 388 -9.71 20.20 4.49
C PHE A 388 -9.78 19.89 2.98
N SER A 389 -9.43 18.67 2.58
CA SER A 389 -9.65 18.21 1.21
C SER A 389 -11.14 18.13 0.87
N ASP A 390 -11.51 18.52 -0.34
CA ASP A 390 -12.90 18.56 -0.82
C ASP A 390 -13.78 17.35 -0.48
N PHE A 391 -13.26 16.13 -0.63
CA PHE A 391 -14.00 14.89 -0.34
C PHE A 391 -14.33 14.70 1.16
N LEU A 392 -13.66 15.44 2.06
CA LEU A 392 -13.93 15.40 3.50
C LEU A 392 -15.07 16.34 3.93
N ALA A 393 -15.59 17.18 3.04
CA ALA A 393 -16.60 18.19 3.36
C ALA A 393 -17.81 17.63 4.12
N GLY A 394 -18.39 16.54 3.62
CA GLY A 394 -19.55 15.91 4.26
C GLY A 394 -19.25 15.38 5.67
N ARG A 395 -18.02 14.90 5.89
CA ARG A 395 -17.58 14.40 7.21
C ARG A 395 -17.33 15.52 8.19
N VAL A 396 -16.71 16.61 7.75
CA VAL A 396 -16.45 17.79 8.59
C VAL A 396 -17.77 18.46 9.00
N VAL A 397 -18.70 18.64 8.06
CA VAL A 397 -20.05 19.16 8.37
C VAL A 397 -20.77 18.25 9.38
N SER A 398 -20.73 16.94 9.17
CA SER A 398 -21.32 15.96 10.11
C SER A 398 -20.68 16.03 11.50
N ALA A 399 -19.36 16.21 11.56
CA ALA A 399 -18.62 16.35 12.81
C ALA A 399 -19.04 17.60 13.57
N LEU A 400 -19.04 18.76 12.91
CA LEU A 400 -19.46 20.03 13.52
C LEU A 400 -20.89 19.96 14.06
N ASN A 401 -21.83 19.42 13.27
CA ASN A 401 -23.23 19.30 13.68
C ASN A 401 -23.45 18.30 14.82
N SER A 402 -22.58 17.29 14.98
CA SER A 402 -22.69 16.33 16.08
C SER A 402 -22.55 16.98 17.46
N PHE A 403 -21.89 18.14 17.52
CA PHE A 403 -21.70 18.92 18.74
C PHE A 403 -22.81 19.96 18.99
N LYS A 404 -23.91 19.91 18.23
CA LYS A 404 -25.09 20.78 18.38
C LYS A 404 -24.73 22.27 18.45
N PRO A 405 -24.11 22.82 17.38
CA PRO A 405 -23.83 24.25 17.29
C PRO A 405 -25.13 25.07 17.31
N GLU A 406 -25.03 26.36 17.64
CA GLU A 406 -26.19 27.28 17.63
C GLU A 406 -26.83 27.40 16.24
N THR A 407 -26.03 27.27 15.19
CA THR A 407 -26.46 27.24 13.79
C THR A 407 -25.90 26.00 13.13
N GLU A 408 -26.75 25.23 12.44
CA GLU A 408 -26.33 24.04 11.71
C GLU A 408 -25.45 24.39 10.52
N TYR A 409 -24.36 23.66 10.36
CA TYR A 409 -23.52 23.72 9.18
C TYR A 409 -24.12 22.87 8.06
N THR A 410 -23.96 23.31 6.83
CA THR A 410 -24.49 22.67 5.63
C THR A 410 -23.41 22.64 4.55
N SER A 411 -23.70 21.96 3.43
CA SER A 411 -22.78 21.95 2.29
C SER A 411 -22.60 23.33 1.64
N SER A 412 -23.51 24.28 1.86
CA SER A 412 -23.36 25.65 1.33
C SER A 412 -22.36 26.50 2.12
N ASP A 413 -22.03 26.11 3.35
CA ASP A 413 -21.02 26.80 4.18
C ASP A 413 -19.59 26.40 3.78
N VAL A 414 -19.46 25.33 2.99
CA VAL A 414 -18.17 24.84 2.49
C VAL A 414 -17.81 25.60 1.22
N THR A 415 -16.71 26.34 1.28
CA THR A 415 -16.22 27.17 0.18
C THR A 415 -14.82 26.73 -0.25
N LEU A 416 -14.41 27.12 -1.45
CA LEU A 416 -13.06 26.86 -1.95
C LEU A 416 -12.06 27.76 -1.19
N TYR A 417 -10.99 27.19 -0.65
CA TYR A 417 -9.98 27.93 0.12
C TYR A 417 -8.84 28.45 -0.76
N LEU A 418 -8.35 27.62 -1.68
CA LEU A 418 -7.29 27.97 -2.63
C LEU A 418 -7.77 27.79 -4.07
N PRO A 419 -7.19 28.51 -5.05
CA PRO A 419 -7.48 28.30 -6.46
C PRO A 419 -7.32 26.82 -6.86
N THR A 420 -8.13 26.35 -7.81
CA THR A 420 -8.20 24.92 -8.18
C THR A 420 -6.92 24.37 -8.81
N ASN A 421 -5.96 25.22 -9.17
CA ASN A 421 -4.63 24.82 -9.63
C ASN A 421 -3.63 24.56 -8.48
N PHE A 422 -3.99 24.88 -7.23
CA PHE A 422 -3.25 24.48 -6.03
C PHE A 422 -4.02 23.40 -5.28
N THR A 423 -3.51 22.18 -5.34
CA THR A 423 -4.14 20.96 -4.84
C THR A 423 -3.25 20.25 -3.82
N THR A 424 -3.71 19.13 -3.25
CA THR A 424 -2.96 18.38 -2.25
C THR A 424 -1.59 17.88 -2.70
N ASN A 425 -1.31 17.73 -4.00
CA ASN A 425 0.03 17.36 -4.46
C ASN A 425 1.02 18.54 -4.51
N ASN A 426 0.56 19.78 -4.31
CA ASN A 426 1.40 20.97 -4.48
C ASN A 426 2.06 21.46 -3.17
N PHE A 427 1.53 21.12 -2.00
CA PHE A 427 1.98 21.73 -0.74
C PHE A 427 3.38 21.25 -0.30
N ILE A 428 3.73 19.97 -0.49
CA ILE A 428 5.08 19.46 -0.20
C ILE A 428 6.12 20.03 -1.18
N PRO A 429 5.91 20.02 -2.51
CA PRO A 429 6.81 20.70 -3.45
C PRO A 429 7.00 22.19 -3.18
N SER A 430 5.92 22.88 -2.83
CA SER A 430 5.99 24.29 -2.45
C SER A 430 6.84 24.50 -1.20
N TYR A 431 6.72 23.60 -0.22
CA TYR A 431 7.54 23.63 0.99
C TYR A 431 9.01 23.32 0.70
N ALA A 432 9.29 22.30 -0.11
CA ALA A 432 10.65 21.97 -0.53
C ALA A 432 11.34 23.15 -1.25
N SER A 433 10.62 23.79 -2.17
CA SER A 433 11.09 24.94 -2.94
C SER A 433 11.41 26.17 -2.09
N MET A 434 10.85 26.28 -0.88
CA MET A 434 11.14 27.37 0.05
C MET A 434 12.13 26.99 1.16
N ALA A 435 12.08 25.74 1.65
CA ALA A 435 12.75 25.34 2.88
C ALA A 435 14.02 24.50 2.65
N TRP A 436 14.15 23.88 1.48
CA TRP A 436 15.21 22.90 1.18
C TRP A 436 16.13 23.37 0.05
N GLN A 437 16.45 24.66 0.03
CA GLN A 437 17.31 25.25 -1.00
C GLN A 437 18.81 25.12 -0.69
N ASP A 438 19.14 24.82 0.57
CA ASP A 438 20.52 24.60 0.98
C ASP A 438 21.12 23.39 0.26
N ASN A 439 22.29 23.56 -0.35
CA ASN A 439 23.03 22.51 -1.07
C ASN A 439 22.28 21.86 -2.23
N ILE A 440 21.28 22.52 -2.84
CA ILE A 440 20.53 21.96 -3.96
C ILE A 440 21.44 21.51 -5.14
N ASP A 441 22.50 22.29 -5.44
CA ASP A 441 23.47 21.99 -6.51
C ASP A 441 24.40 20.81 -6.19
N ASN A 442 24.52 20.43 -4.91
CA ASN A 442 25.39 19.35 -4.43
C ASN A 442 24.61 18.26 -3.68
N CYS A 443 23.30 18.17 -3.91
CA CYS A 443 22.43 17.26 -3.21
C CYS A 443 22.69 15.83 -3.70
N LYS A 444 23.31 15.00 -2.84
CA LYS A 444 23.63 13.61 -3.16
C LYS A 444 22.52 12.69 -2.69
N ILE A 445 22.29 11.64 -3.46
CA ILE A 445 21.52 10.46 -3.03
C ILE A 445 22.38 9.76 -1.97
N GLU A 446 21.82 9.46 -0.80
CA GLU A 446 22.51 8.57 0.15
C GLU A 446 22.49 7.14 -0.40
N GLU A 447 23.65 6.51 -0.49
CA GLU A 447 23.84 5.12 -0.95
C GLU A 447 23.40 4.09 0.10
#